data_AF-A0A291QMY0-F1
#
_entry.id   AF-A0A291QMY0-F1
#
_cell.length_a   1.000
_cell.length_b   1.000
_cell.length_c   1.000
_cell.angle_alpha   90.00
_cell.angle_beta   90.00
_cell.angle_gamma   90.00
#
_symmetry.space_group_name_H-M   'P 1'
#
loop_
_entity.id
_entity.type
_entity.pdbx_description
1 polymer ?
#
loop_
_entity_poly.entity_id
_entity_poly.type
_entity_poly.pdbx_seq_one_letter_code
_entity_poly.pdbx_strand_id
1 'polypeptide(L)'
;MTGTPSEELLAAQACLRLLHTARAALSDPDAVSVAAAASLLAGPIAEADEALRRAGLAGNEAALIDRIYDLAPPPRTVAAPRTEAATALRPRAHEGSTS
;
A
#
# COMPACT_ATOMS: atom_id res chain seq x y z
N MET A 1 -1.21 21.13 -14.61
CA MET A 1 -1.43 19.78 -14.06
C MET A 1 -0.15 19.33 -13.36
N THR A 2 0.01 19.63 -12.08
CA THR A 2 1.21 19.24 -11.31
C THR A 2 0.77 18.57 -10.02
N GLY A 3 0.20 17.37 -10.13
CA GLY A 3 0.22 16.43 -9.03
C GLY A 3 1.67 15.99 -8.82
N THR A 4 2.16 15.98 -7.58
CA THR A 4 3.44 15.29 -7.34
C THR A 4 3.18 13.79 -7.49
N PRO A 5 4.15 12.99 -7.96
CA PRO A 5 3.97 11.55 -8.13
C PRO A 5 3.49 10.83 -6.86
N SER A 6 3.70 11.42 -5.67
CA SER A 6 3.16 10.92 -4.40
C SER A 6 1.64 11.09 -4.29
N GLU A 7 1.08 12.23 -4.69
CA GLU A 7 -0.38 12.48 -4.63
C GLU A 7 -1.13 11.62 -5.65
N GLU A 8 -0.53 11.41 -6.82
CA GLU A 8 -1.08 10.53 -7.85
C GLU A 8 -1.08 9.05 -7.42
N LEU A 9 -0.03 8.61 -6.73
CA LEU A 9 0.01 7.27 -6.11
C LEU A 9 -1.07 7.11 -5.03
N LEU A 10 -1.25 8.13 -4.18
CA LEU A 10 -2.30 8.11 -3.14
C LEU A 10 -3.71 8.08 -3.76
N ALA A 11 -3.93 8.84 -4.83
CA ALA A 11 -5.18 8.79 -5.60
C ALA A 11 -5.42 7.40 -6.20
N ALA A 12 -4.42 6.81 -6.86
CA ALA A 12 -4.52 5.45 -7.40
C ALA A 12 -4.84 4.41 -6.32
N GLN A 13 -4.17 4.49 -5.16
CA GLN A 13 -4.43 3.60 -4.03
C GLN A 13 -5.84 3.75 -3.46
N ALA A 14 -6.33 4.99 -3.33
CA ALA A 14 -7.69 5.26 -2.87
C ALA A 14 -8.73 4.68 -3.84
N CYS A 15 -8.55 4.87 -5.16
CA CYS A 15 -9.41 4.30 -6.19
C CYS A 15 -9.40 2.76 -6.18
N LEU A 16 -8.24 2.12 -6.03
CA LEU A 16 -8.14 0.66 -5.93
C LEU A 16 -8.84 0.12 -4.68
N ARG A 17 -8.69 0.81 -3.55
CA ARG A 17 -9.38 0.45 -2.31
C ARG A 17 -10.89 0.58 -2.44
N LEU A 18 -11.38 1.67 -3.05
CA LEU A 18 -12.79 1.82 -3.38
C LEU A 18 -13.29 0.66 -4.26
N LEU A 19 -12.54 0.30 -5.31
CA LEU A 19 -12.89 -0.81 -6.20
C LEU A 19 -12.96 -2.15 -5.45
N HIS A 20 -12.00 -2.42 -4.58
CA HIS A 20 -12.00 -3.64 -3.77
C HIS A 20 -13.18 -3.69 -2.80
N THR A 21 -13.49 -2.57 -2.13
CA THR A 21 -14.64 -2.49 -1.23
C THR A 21 -15.96 -2.64 -2.00
N ALA A 22 -16.09 -2.00 -3.16
CA ALA A 22 -17.25 -2.15 -4.03
C ALA A 22 -17.43 -3.60 -4.47
N ARG A 23 -16.34 -4.26 -4.89
CA ARG A 23 -16.39 -5.68 -5.23
C ARG A 23 -16.85 -6.51 -4.04
N ALA A 24 -16.26 -6.33 -2.86
CA ALA A 24 -16.66 -7.09 -1.66
C ALA A 24 -18.13 -6.86 -1.28
N ALA A 25 -18.60 -5.61 -1.32
CA ALA A 25 -19.97 -5.25 -0.94
C ALA A 25 -21.03 -5.71 -1.95
N LEU A 26 -20.67 -5.85 -3.23
CA LEU A 26 -21.60 -6.16 -4.32
C LEU A 26 -21.46 -7.57 -4.89
N SER A 27 -20.49 -8.37 -4.41
CA SER A 27 -20.25 -9.73 -4.91
C SER A 27 -21.38 -10.71 -4.58
N ASP A 28 -22.12 -10.45 -3.50
CA ASP A 28 -23.28 -11.26 -3.09
C ASP A 28 -24.46 -10.33 -2.76
N PRO A 29 -25.38 -10.12 -3.73
CA PRO A 29 -26.51 -9.21 -3.56
C PRO A 29 -27.57 -9.71 -2.56
N ASP A 30 -27.56 -11.00 -2.21
CA ASP A 30 -28.46 -11.57 -1.21
C ASP A 30 -27.90 -11.40 0.22
N ALA A 31 -26.57 -11.26 0.36
CA ALA A 31 -25.90 -11.07 1.65
C ALA A 31 -25.92 -9.62 2.16
N VAL A 32 -25.96 -8.63 1.26
CA VAL A 32 -25.86 -7.21 1.62
C VAL A 32 -26.98 -6.42 0.93
N SER A 33 -27.83 -5.77 1.73
CA SER A 33 -28.85 -4.88 1.17
C SER A 33 -28.22 -3.67 0.48
N VAL A 34 -28.91 -3.10 -0.50
CA VAL A 34 -28.45 -1.90 -1.24
C VAL A 34 -28.11 -0.73 -0.30
N ALA A 35 -28.91 -0.53 0.75
CA ALA A 35 -28.67 0.52 1.74
C ALA A 35 -27.41 0.26 2.58
N ALA A 36 -27.14 -0.99 2.93
CA ALA A 36 -25.92 -1.37 3.64
C ALA A 36 -24.69 -1.21 2.74
N ALA A 37 -24.76 -1.64 1.48
CA ALA A 37 -23.68 -1.43 0.50
C ALA A 37 -23.38 0.06 0.28
N ALA A 38 -24.41 0.91 0.13
CA ALA A 38 -24.24 2.35 0.01
C ALA A 38 -23.54 2.95 1.24
N SER A 39 -23.89 2.49 2.44
CA SER A 39 -23.28 2.96 3.69
C SER A 39 -21.81 2.54 3.80
N LEU A 40 -21.47 1.32 3.36
CA LEU A 40 -20.09 0.82 3.33
C LEU A 40 -19.21 1.55 2.32
N LEU A 41 -19.79 2.04 1.21
CA LEU A 41 -19.06 2.71 0.14
C LEU A 41 -18.89 4.22 0.37
N ALA A 42 -19.69 4.85 1.21
CA ALA A 42 -19.67 6.30 1.42
C ALA A 42 -18.28 6.84 1.82
N GLY A 43 -17.61 6.18 2.78
CA GLY A 43 -16.26 6.55 3.20
C GLY A 43 -15.22 6.41 2.07
N PRO A 44 -15.06 5.21 1.48
CA PRO A 44 -14.14 5.00 0.35
C PRO A 44 -14.38 5.92 -0.85
N ILE A 45 -15.64 6.29 -1.16
CA ILE A 45 -15.95 7.27 -2.22
C ILE A 45 -15.38 8.64 -1.85
N ALA A 46 -15.70 9.15 -0.66
CA ALA A 46 -15.24 10.46 -0.22
C ALA A 46 -13.70 10.55 -0.17
N GLU A 47 -13.04 9.47 0.22
CA GLU A 47 -11.57 9.40 0.26
C GLU A 47 -10.95 9.39 -1.15
N ALA A 48 -11.54 8.66 -2.10
CA ALA A 48 -11.09 8.67 -3.49
C ALA A 48 -11.25 10.05 -4.12
N ASP A 49 -12.41 10.70 -3.91
CA ASP A 49 -12.68 12.05 -4.41
C ASP A 49 -11.69 13.08 -3.87
N GLU A 50 -11.38 13.01 -2.58
CA GLU A 50 -10.39 13.87 -1.95
C GLU A 50 -8.99 13.66 -2.53
N ALA A 51 -8.56 12.41 -2.68
CA ALA A 51 -7.24 12.09 -3.20
C ALA A 51 -7.09 12.52 -4.67
N LEU A 52 -8.12 12.32 -5.49
CA LEU A 52 -8.17 12.82 -6.87
C LEU A 52 -8.09 14.35 -6.92
N ARG A 53 -8.77 15.05 -6.00
CA ARG A 53 -8.71 16.51 -5.93
C ARG A 53 -7.30 17.00 -5.57
N ARG A 54 -6.63 16.36 -4.61
CA ARG A 54 -5.24 16.70 -4.23
C ARG A 54 -4.23 16.44 -5.34
N ALA A 55 -4.43 15.37 -6.11
CA ALA A 55 -3.63 15.08 -7.29
C ALA A 55 -3.92 16.03 -8.47
N GLY A 56 -4.98 16.85 -8.41
CA GLY A 56 -5.42 17.70 -9.51
C GLY A 56 -6.05 16.93 -10.67
N LEU A 57 -6.63 15.75 -10.36
CA LEU A 57 -7.19 14.78 -11.30
C LEU A 57 -8.71 14.59 -11.14
N ALA A 58 -9.36 15.33 -10.24
CA ALA A 58 -10.82 15.29 -10.10
C ALA A 58 -11.49 15.71 -11.42
N GLY A 59 -12.34 14.83 -11.98
CA GLY A 59 -12.97 15.02 -13.29
C GLY A 59 -12.06 14.77 -14.50
N ASN A 60 -10.84 14.25 -14.27
CA ASN A 60 -9.91 13.81 -15.31
C ASN A 60 -9.26 12.46 -14.91
N GLU A 61 -10.10 11.52 -14.50
CA GLU A 61 -9.67 10.20 -14.02
C GLU A 61 -8.98 9.38 -15.12
N ALA A 62 -9.28 9.65 -16.41
CA ALA A 62 -8.61 9.04 -17.54
C ALA A 62 -7.09 9.30 -17.52
N ALA A 63 -6.67 10.52 -17.15
CA ALA A 63 -5.26 10.85 -17.03
C ALA A 63 -4.55 10.10 -15.88
N LEU A 64 -5.28 9.67 -14.84
CA LEU A 64 -4.74 8.78 -13.81
C LEU A 64 -4.51 7.37 -14.37
N ILE A 65 -5.46 6.85 -15.15
CA ILE A 65 -5.42 5.50 -15.72
C ILE A 65 -4.22 5.37 -16.67
N ASP A 66 -4.00 6.36 -17.53
CA ASP A 66 -2.88 6.36 -18.48
C ASP A 66 -1.51 6.32 -17.78
N ARG A 67 -1.43 6.87 -16.57
CA ARG A 67 -0.19 6.98 -15.78
C ARG A 67 -0.01 5.88 -14.75
N ILE A 68 -1.01 5.01 -14.56
CA ILE A 68 -1.01 4.05 -13.46
C ILE A 68 0.14 3.03 -13.55
N TYR A 69 0.61 2.75 -14.77
CA TYR A 69 1.77 1.88 -15.02
C TYR A 69 3.12 2.57 -14.72
N ASP A 70 3.14 3.90 -14.73
CA ASP A 70 4.33 4.70 -14.40
C ASP A 70 4.42 5.01 -12.90
N LEU A 71 3.31 4.85 -12.17
CA LEU A 71 3.21 4.99 -10.71
C LEU A 71 3.79 3.76 -10.00
N ALA A 72 5.04 3.42 -10.29
CA ALA A 72 5.75 2.39 -9.54
C ALA A 72 6.11 2.93 -8.14
N PRO A 73 5.69 2.27 -7.05
CA PRO A 73 6.26 2.59 -5.74
C PRO A 73 7.79 2.38 -5.83
N PRO A 74 8.60 3.26 -5.20
CA PRO A 74 10.05 3.06 -5.20
C PRO A 74 10.35 1.64 -4.72
N PRO A 75 11.33 0.94 -5.32
CA PRO A 75 11.66 -0.41 -4.92
C PRO A 75 11.83 -0.41 -3.40
N ARG A 76 11.07 -1.27 -2.72
CA ARG A 76 11.25 -1.46 -1.28
C ARG A 76 12.69 -1.92 -1.11
N THR A 77 13.56 -1.01 -0.70
CA THR A 77 14.91 -1.36 -0.26
C THR A 77 14.71 -2.22 0.97
N VAL A 78 14.66 -3.53 0.77
CA VAL A 78 14.75 -4.49 1.86
C VAL A 78 16.14 -4.23 2.43
N ALA A 79 16.20 -3.55 3.57
CA ALA A 79 17.44 -3.37 4.31
C ALA A 79 18.05 -4.76 4.43
N ALA A 80 19.29 -4.91 3.92
CA ALA A 80 20.00 -6.17 3.94
C ALA A 80 19.89 -6.79 5.34
N PRO A 81 19.66 -8.12 5.45
CA PRO A 81 19.59 -8.77 6.75
C PRO A 81 20.86 -8.38 7.52
N ARG A 82 20.69 -7.66 8.63
CA ARG A 82 21.80 -7.36 9.54
C ARG A 82 22.37 -8.72 9.93
N THR A 83 23.57 -9.01 9.47
CA THR A 83 24.33 -10.21 9.82
C THR A 83 24.72 -10.13 11.30
N GLU A 84 23.74 -10.36 12.19
CA GLU A 84 23.97 -10.64 13.60
C GLU A 84 24.32 -12.13 13.76
N ALA A 85 25.49 -12.54 13.26
CA ALA A 85 26.02 -13.88 13.49
C ALA A 85 27.55 -13.96 13.39
N ALA A 86 28.27 -12.93 13.84
CA ALA A 86 29.73 -12.96 13.90
C ALA A 86 30.25 -12.48 15.26
N THR A 87 29.72 -13.01 16.36
CA THR A 87 30.38 -12.91 17.68
C THR A 87 30.10 -14.15 18.53
N ALA A 88 30.39 -15.32 17.99
CA ALA A 88 30.41 -16.56 18.78
C ALA A 88 31.48 -17.52 18.27
N LEU A 89 32.74 -17.07 18.24
CA LEU A 89 33.87 -18.00 18.24
C LEU A 89 35.04 -17.37 19.00
N ARG A 90 35.00 -17.45 20.33
CA ARG A 90 36.20 -17.33 21.16
C ARG A 90 36.65 -18.74 21.54
N PRO A 91 37.87 -19.19 21.18
CA PRO A 91 38.39 -20.45 21.68
C PRO A 91 38.78 -20.29 23.16
N ARG A 92 38.20 -21.12 24.03
CA ARG A 92 38.73 -21.31 25.39
C ARG A 92 39.97 -22.18 25.29
N ALA A 93 41.14 -21.56 25.43
CA ALA A 93 42.33 -22.26 25.89
C ALA A 93 42.09 -22.67 27.34
N HIS A 94 42.11 -23.97 27.64
CA HIS A 94 42.29 -24.45 29.00
C HIS A 94 43.62 -25.18 29.05
N GLU A 95 44.59 -24.47 29.61
CA GLU A 95 45.88 -25.00 30.03
C GLU A 95 45.64 -25.97 31.19
N GLY A 96 45.83 -27.26 30.95
CA GLY A 96 45.96 -28.27 31.99
C GLY A 96 47.44 -28.51 32.26
N SER A 97 47.98 -27.78 33.25
CA SER A 97 49.33 -28.00 33.77
C SER A 97 49.33 -29.24 34.69
N THR A 98 50.27 -30.13 34.40
CA THR A 98 50.59 -31.37 35.10
C THR A 98 51.18 -31.12 36.49
N SER A 99 50.78 -31.92 37.48
CA SER A 99 51.54 -32.17 38.72
C SER A 99 52.37 -33.44 38.58
#